data_AF-A0ABD1EKC4-F1
#
_entry.id   AF-A0ABD1EKC4-F1
#
_cell.length_a   1.000
_cell.length_b   1.000
_cell.length_c   1.000
_cell.angle_alpha   90.00
_cell.angle_beta   90.00
_cell.angle_gamma   90.00
#
_symmetry.space_group_name_H-M   'P 1'
#
loop_
_entity.id
_entity.type
_entity.pdbx_description
1 polymer ?
#
loop_
_entity_poly.entity_id
_entity_poly.type
_entity_poly.pdbx_seq_one_letter_code
_entity_poly.pdbx_strand_id
1 'polypeptide(L)'
;MAPEINSEEQQDDKSKNQSKNNFRPKRDSFAKPATSNQFQVHKTGPITNNPFLNFLRDMRKNTSTQGLNPMELSAKGGEIWRNMSVTQKEPYYQMARQVAGRRSTRKSKKRRGRRKRSRSRSASSNRTTGGSRNSENKRKRRSKKYSRSRRRRSRRRM
;
A
#
# COMPACT_ATOMS: atom_id res chain seq x y z
N MET A 1 -38.06 45.04 15.00
CA MET A 1 -39.14 44.31 14.30
C MET A 1 -38.51 43.24 13.45
N ALA A 2 -38.58 42.01 13.94
CA ALA A 2 -38.14 40.81 13.23
C ALA A 2 -39.31 40.24 12.41
N PRO A 3 -39.03 39.53 11.32
CA PRO A 3 -39.90 38.44 10.88
C PRO A 3 -39.28 37.08 11.26
N GLU A 4 -40.02 36.37 12.11
CA GLU A 4 -39.98 34.92 12.28
C GLU A 4 -40.22 34.22 10.93
N ILE A 5 -39.39 33.25 10.59
CA ILE A 5 -39.70 32.25 9.56
C ILE A 5 -39.54 30.87 10.21
N ASN A 6 -40.70 30.30 10.52
CA ASN A 6 -40.90 28.92 10.93
C ASN A 6 -41.01 28.00 9.70
N SER A 7 -40.70 26.73 9.94
CA SER A 7 -41.14 25.56 9.17
C SER A 7 -40.46 25.31 7.82
N GLU A 8 -39.71 24.22 7.70
CA GLU A 8 -40.30 22.99 7.13
C GLU A 8 -39.33 21.82 7.35
N GLU A 9 -39.74 20.96 8.27
CA GLU A 9 -39.12 19.72 8.66
C GLU A 9 -39.42 18.66 7.58
N GLN A 10 -38.44 18.36 6.72
CA GLN A 10 -38.50 17.18 5.86
C GLN A 10 -37.84 15.99 6.57
N GLN A 11 -38.67 15.19 7.25
CA GLN A 11 -38.35 13.83 7.65
C GLN A 11 -38.50 12.92 6.43
N ASP A 12 -37.38 12.61 5.77
CA ASP A 12 -37.32 11.59 4.72
C ASP A 12 -37.07 10.20 5.35
N ASP A 13 -38.16 9.47 5.50
CA ASP A 13 -38.22 8.04 5.79
C ASP A 13 -37.56 7.21 4.66
N LYS A 14 -36.28 6.86 4.82
CA LYS A 14 -35.65 5.77 4.05
C LYS A 14 -35.54 4.50 4.88
N SER A 15 -36.69 3.84 4.96
CA SER A 15 -36.83 2.47 5.40
C SER A 15 -36.12 1.48 4.44
N LYS A 16 -35.65 0.37 5.05
CA LYS A 16 -35.35 -0.94 4.45
C LYS A 16 -34.11 -1.05 3.55
N ASN A 17 -32.99 -1.39 4.20
CA ASN A 17 -32.09 -2.42 3.67
C ASN A 17 -31.70 -3.39 4.80
N GLN A 18 -32.62 -4.33 5.09
CA GLN A 18 -32.32 -5.52 5.88
C GLN A 18 -31.39 -6.44 5.09
N SER A 19 -30.10 -6.12 5.08
CA SER A 19 -29.07 -7.02 4.59
C SER A 19 -28.87 -8.11 5.65
N LYS A 20 -29.52 -9.25 5.39
CA LYS A 20 -29.28 -10.60 5.93
C LYS A 20 -27.98 -10.71 6.74
N ASN A 21 -28.14 -10.66 8.06
CA ASN A 21 -27.15 -11.09 9.02
C ASN A 21 -26.89 -12.59 8.80
N ASN A 22 -25.86 -12.91 8.03
CA ASN A 22 -25.24 -14.22 8.06
C ASN A 22 -24.62 -14.41 9.45
N PHE A 23 -25.45 -14.95 10.35
CA PHE A 23 -25.10 -15.40 11.69
C PHE A 23 -23.99 -16.44 11.57
N ARG A 24 -22.75 -15.98 11.60
CA ARG A 24 -21.60 -16.87 11.78
C ARG A 24 -21.72 -17.43 13.19
N PRO A 25 -21.78 -18.76 13.36
CA PRO A 25 -21.82 -19.35 14.68
C PRO A 25 -20.60 -18.87 15.47
N LYS A 26 -20.87 -18.41 16.70
CA LYS A 26 -19.85 -18.01 17.66
C LYS A 26 -18.93 -19.21 17.86
N ARG A 27 -17.74 -19.18 17.25
CA ARG A 27 -16.62 -19.95 17.80
C ARG A 27 -16.39 -19.33 19.16
N ASP A 28 -16.61 -20.11 20.21
CA ASP A 28 -16.16 -19.82 21.57
C ASP A 28 -14.66 -19.56 21.50
N SER A 29 -14.38 -18.29 21.27
CA SER A 29 -13.05 -17.75 21.17
C SER A 29 -12.52 -17.76 22.57
N PHE A 30 -11.57 -18.67 22.83
CA PHE A 30 -10.57 -18.56 23.89
C PHE A 30 -10.45 -17.10 24.33
N ALA A 31 -11.03 -16.80 25.50
CA ALA A 31 -11.02 -15.48 26.08
C ALA A 31 -9.55 -15.06 26.15
N LYS A 32 -9.13 -14.19 25.23
CA LYS A 32 -7.79 -13.64 25.25
C LYS A 32 -7.69 -12.91 26.58
N PRO A 33 -6.75 -13.28 27.46
CA PRO A 33 -6.61 -12.62 28.74
C PRO A 33 -6.45 -11.13 28.46
N ALA A 34 -7.19 -10.30 29.20
CA ALA A 34 -7.09 -8.86 29.13
C ALA A 34 -5.63 -8.48 29.39
N THR A 35 -4.87 -8.30 28.31
CA THR A 35 -3.46 -7.93 28.40
C THR A 35 -3.42 -6.56 29.03
N SER A 36 -2.86 -6.51 30.22
CA SER A 36 -2.53 -5.31 30.97
C SER A 36 -2.01 -4.22 30.03
N ASN A 37 -2.46 -2.99 30.28
CA ASN A 37 -2.00 -1.75 29.65
C ASN A 37 -0.52 -1.49 29.99
N GLN A 38 0.37 -2.40 29.63
CA GLN A 38 1.78 -2.08 29.54
C GLN A 38 1.90 -1.09 28.40
N PHE A 39 2.24 0.14 28.75
CA PHE A 39 2.65 1.20 27.85
C PHE A 39 3.91 0.73 27.10
N GLN A 40 3.72 -0.12 26.08
CA GLN A 40 4.81 -0.67 25.31
C GLN A 40 5.50 0.48 24.60
N VAL A 41 6.76 0.72 24.96
CA VAL A 41 7.63 1.67 24.28
C VAL A 41 7.65 1.28 22.80
N HIS A 42 6.88 1.99 21.99
CA HIS A 42 6.69 1.65 20.59
C HIS A 42 8.00 1.84 19.84
N LYS A 43 8.64 0.74 19.43
CA LYS A 43 9.83 0.76 18.57
C LYS A 43 9.56 1.68 17.37
N THR A 44 10.44 2.65 17.15
CA THR A 44 10.28 3.57 16.03
C THR A 44 10.49 2.82 14.72
N GLY A 45 9.53 2.96 13.79
CA GLY A 45 9.61 2.29 12.50
C GLY A 45 10.79 2.76 11.64
N PRO A 46 11.07 2.06 10.53
CA PRO A 46 12.11 2.48 9.59
C PRO A 46 11.79 3.84 8.95
N ILE A 47 12.82 4.57 8.49
CA ILE A 47 12.63 5.79 7.69
C ILE A 47 11.87 5.43 6.42
N THR A 48 10.79 6.17 6.15
CA THR A 48 9.92 5.95 5.00
C THR A 48 10.14 7.02 3.93
N ASN A 49 9.56 6.80 2.76
CA ASN A 49 9.49 7.82 1.70
C ASN A 49 8.36 8.85 1.93
N ASN A 50 7.64 8.75 3.05
CA ASN A 50 6.60 9.71 3.38
C ASN A 50 7.13 10.67 4.45
N PRO A 51 7.29 11.98 4.15
CA PRO A 51 7.83 12.94 5.09
C PRO A 51 6.97 13.06 6.37
N PHE A 52 5.64 12.98 6.25
CA PHE A 52 4.73 13.03 7.39
C PHE A 52 4.95 11.86 8.36
N LEU A 53 5.15 10.64 7.85
CA LEU A 53 5.43 9.48 8.71
C LEU A 53 6.79 9.58 9.40
N ASN A 54 7.77 10.23 8.76
CA ASN A 54 9.07 10.50 9.37
C ASN A 54 8.95 11.53 10.51
N PHE A 55 8.07 12.52 10.34
CA PHE A 55 7.72 13.47 11.41
C PHE A 55 7.02 12.78 12.59
N LEU A 56 5.98 11.97 12.34
CA LEU A 56 5.32 11.20 13.41
C LEU A 56 6.29 10.28 14.14
N ARG A 57 7.32 9.79 13.44
CA ARG A 57 8.36 8.97 14.04
C ARG A 57 9.19 9.78 15.03
N ASP A 58 9.57 11.00 14.69
CA ASP A 58 10.35 11.86 15.60
C ASP A 58 9.49 12.39 16.74
N MET A 59 8.22 12.74 16.49
CA MET A 59 7.25 13.02 17.56
C MET A 59 7.17 11.87 18.58
N ARG A 60 7.10 10.62 18.11
CA ARG A 60 7.05 9.43 18.98
C ARG A 60 8.31 9.22 19.82
N LYS A 61 9.47 9.74 19.39
CA LYS A 61 10.70 9.69 20.18
C LYS A 61 10.68 10.66 21.35
N ASN A 62 9.93 11.76 21.23
CA ASN A 62 9.83 12.74 22.30
C ASN A 62 9.13 12.10 23.49
N THR A 63 9.78 12.16 24.65
CA THR A 63 9.35 11.52 25.91
C THR A 63 7.95 11.95 26.33
N SER A 64 7.54 13.18 26.03
CA SER A 64 6.19 13.71 26.30
C SER A 64 5.06 12.99 25.56
N THR A 65 5.36 12.16 24.54
CA THR A 65 4.35 11.40 23.79
C THR A 65 4.34 9.91 24.12
N GLN A 66 5.23 9.46 25.01
CA GLN A 66 5.30 8.06 25.42
C GLN A 66 4.06 7.72 26.26
N GLY A 67 3.15 6.95 25.66
CA GLY A 67 1.89 6.53 26.29
C GLY A 67 0.63 7.01 25.56
N LEU A 68 0.76 7.92 24.59
CA LEU A 68 -0.36 8.29 23.73
C LEU A 68 -0.75 7.13 22.82
N ASN A 69 -2.06 6.92 22.65
CA ASN A 69 -2.59 5.97 21.69
C ASN A 69 -2.11 6.37 20.28
N PRO A 70 -1.64 5.43 19.43
CA PRO A 70 -1.26 5.72 18.05
C PRO A 70 -2.29 6.53 17.26
N MET A 71 -3.58 6.36 17.54
CA MET A 71 -4.66 7.13 16.91
C MET A 71 -4.61 8.61 17.29
N GLU A 72 -4.47 8.91 18.59
CA GLU A 72 -4.36 10.29 19.10
C GLU A 72 -3.06 10.96 18.64
N LEU A 73 -1.95 10.22 18.63
CA LEU A 73 -0.67 10.70 18.13
C LEU A 73 -0.76 11.09 16.65
N SER A 74 -1.52 10.33 15.86
CA SER A 74 -1.75 10.63 14.44
C SER A 74 -2.64 11.86 14.26
N ALA A 75 -3.67 12.02 15.10
CA ALA A 75 -4.56 13.20 15.06
C ALA A 75 -3.79 14.49 15.43
N LYS A 76 -3.16 14.52 16.62
CA LYS A 76 -2.34 15.67 17.08
C LYS A 76 -1.19 15.96 16.12
N GLY A 77 -0.49 14.92 15.66
CA GLY A 77 0.59 15.08 14.69
C GLY A 77 0.08 15.63 13.34
N GLY A 78 -1.12 15.27 12.91
CA GLY A 78 -1.75 15.81 11.70
C GLY A 78 -2.07 17.31 11.82
N GLU A 79 -2.49 17.78 12.98
CA GLU A 79 -2.71 19.22 13.25
C GLU A 79 -1.39 20.00 13.25
N ILE A 80 -0.40 19.54 14.01
CA ILE A 80 0.93 20.17 14.06
C ILE A 80 1.55 20.21 12.66
N TRP A 81 1.49 19.10 11.93
CA TRP A 81 2.03 19.03 10.57
C TRP A 81 1.35 20.02 9.62
N ARG A 82 0.04 20.23 9.71
CA ARG A 82 -0.65 21.23 8.88
C ARG A 82 -0.17 22.64 9.19
N ASN A 83 0.04 22.96 10.46
CA ASN A 83 0.47 24.29 10.93
C ASN A 83 1.97 24.57 10.77
N MET A 84 2.80 23.55 10.57
CA MET A 84 4.24 23.73 10.33
C MET A 84 4.53 24.45 9.02
N SER A 85 5.54 25.34 9.05
CA SER A 85 6.04 26.03 7.86
C SER A 85 6.78 25.07 6.92
N VAL A 86 7.00 25.50 5.67
CA VAL A 86 7.75 24.71 4.68
C VAL A 86 9.18 24.45 5.15
N THR A 87 9.83 25.44 5.78
CA THR A 87 11.19 25.31 6.30
C THR A 87 11.30 24.27 7.41
N GLN A 88 10.28 24.16 8.27
CA GLN A 88 10.23 23.13 9.30
C GLN A 88 9.97 21.72 8.73
N LYS A 89 9.27 21.63 7.59
CA LYS A 89 8.99 20.36 6.91
C LYS A 89 10.16 19.86 6.06
N GLU A 90 11.01 20.77 5.59
CA GLU A 90 12.16 20.51 4.72
C GLU A 90 13.05 19.33 5.15
N PRO A 91 13.50 19.21 6.42
CA PRO A 91 14.32 18.06 6.84
C PRO A 91 13.62 16.71 6.60
N TYR A 92 12.30 16.65 6.77
CA TYR A 92 11.51 15.44 6.54
C TYR A 92 11.36 15.11 5.05
N TYR A 93 11.26 16.13 4.19
CA TYR A 93 11.28 15.96 2.74
C TYR A 93 12.63 15.44 2.24
N GLN A 94 13.73 15.97 2.78
CA GLN A 94 15.08 15.48 2.46
C GLN A 94 15.26 14.02 2.85
N MET A 95 14.82 13.62 4.05
CA MET A 95 14.82 12.21 4.48
C MET A 95 14.02 11.32 3.52
N ALA A 96 12.83 11.74 3.12
CA ALA A 96 12.00 10.99 2.17
C ALA A 96 12.72 10.82 0.82
N ARG A 97 13.27 11.90 0.26
CA ARG A 97 14.00 11.91 -1.02
C ARG A 97 15.20 10.95 -1.02
N GLN A 98 15.96 10.89 0.08
CA GLN A 98 17.08 9.96 0.23
C GLN A 98 16.62 8.49 0.16
N VAL A 99 15.47 8.16 0.76
CA VAL A 99 14.92 6.79 0.73
C VAL A 99 14.42 6.41 -0.66
N ALA A 100 13.82 7.35 -1.40
CA ALA A 100 13.37 7.12 -2.78
C ALA A 100 14.53 6.69 -3.69
N GLY A 101 15.67 7.38 -3.62
CA GLY A 101 16.86 7.10 -4.43
C GLY A 101 17.41 5.67 -4.23
N ARG A 102 17.42 5.18 -2.98
CA ARG A 102 17.93 3.85 -2.62
C ARG A 102 17.09 2.69 -3.19
N ARG A 103 15.79 2.88 -3.41
CA ARG A 103 14.90 1.83 -3.94
C ARG A 103 15.06 1.59 -5.45
N SER A 104 15.42 2.62 -6.21
CA SER A 104 15.58 2.53 -7.67
C SER A 104 16.73 1.60 -8.07
N THR A 105 17.89 1.73 -7.40
CA THR A 105 19.10 0.98 -7.71
C THR A 105 18.95 -0.53 -7.44
N ARG A 106 18.20 -0.92 -6.39
CA ARG A 106 17.95 -2.34 -6.09
C ARG A 106 17.06 -3.01 -7.14
N LYS A 107 16.04 -2.31 -7.67
CA LYS A 107 15.17 -2.88 -8.72
C LYS A 107 15.91 -3.04 -10.05
N SER A 108 16.80 -2.13 -10.42
CA SER A 108 17.55 -2.23 -11.68
C SER A 108 18.54 -3.41 -11.69
N LYS A 109 19.25 -3.66 -10.58
CA LYS A 109 20.18 -4.79 -10.45
C LYS A 109 19.48 -6.15 -10.56
N LYS A 110 18.30 -6.32 -9.92
CA LYS A 110 17.53 -7.58 -10.00
C LYS A 110 17.04 -7.88 -11.43
N ARG A 111 16.71 -6.87 -12.23
CA ARG A 111 16.33 -7.05 -13.64
C ARG A 111 17.51 -7.48 -14.51
N ARG A 112 18.73 -6.96 -14.26
CA ARG A 112 19.95 -7.39 -14.98
C ARG A 112 20.34 -8.84 -14.66
N GLY A 113 20.26 -9.26 -13.39
CA GLY A 113 20.59 -10.63 -12.99
C GLY A 113 19.68 -11.69 -13.63
N ARG A 114 18.37 -11.41 -13.73
CA ARG A 114 17.43 -12.34 -14.40
C ARG A 114 17.69 -12.50 -15.90
N ARG A 115 18.16 -11.46 -16.60
CA ARG A 115 18.51 -11.56 -18.03
C ARG A 115 19.77 -12.40 -18.29
N LYS A 116 20.75 -12.37 -17.38
CA LYS A 116 21.95 -13.20 -17.55
C LYS A 116 21.66 -14.69 -17.30
N ARG A 117 20.83 -15.02 -16.30
CA ARG A 117 20.50 -16.42 -15.96
C ARG A 117 19.62 -17.12 -17.00
N SER A 118 18.82 -16.39 -17.79
CA SER A 118 18.09 -16.96 -18.92
C SER A 118 18.97 -17.27 -20.12
N ARG A 119 20.14 -16.62 -20.26
CA ARG A 119 21.04 -16.80 -21.40
C ARG A 119 21.97 -18.01 -21.23
N SER A 120 22.37 -18.32 -19.99
CA SER A 120 23.20 -19.50 -19.72
C SER A 120 22.43 -20.83 -19.80
N ARG A 121 21.11 -20.84 -19.56
CA ARG A 121 20.30 -22.08 -19.67
C ARG A 121 19.95 -22.48 -21.10
N SER A 122 20.00 -21.56 -22.05
CA SER A 122 19.77 -21.86 -23.47
C SER A 122 21.02 -22.37 -24.20
N ALA A 123 22.20 -22.31 -23.58
CA ALA A 123 23.44 -22.81 -24.19
C ALA A 123 23.66 -24.31 -23.96
N SER A 124 23.00 -24.95 -22.97
CA SER A 124 23.21 -26.36 -22.65
C SER A 124 22.16 -27.32 -23.23
N SER A 125 21.18 -26.85 -24.01
CA SER A 125 20.10 -27.72 -24.54
C SER A 125 20.32 -28.21 -25.98
N ASN A 126 21.53 -28.11 -26.53
CA ASN A 126 21.85 -28.58 -27.88
C ASN A 126 22.50 -29.98 -27.92
N ARG A 127 22.37 -30.77 -26.86
CA ARG A 127 22.75 -32.20 -26.87
C ARG A 127 21.59 -33.08 -26.42
N THR A 128 20.52 -33.12 -27.22
CA THR A 128 19.68 -34.32 -27.33
C THR A 128 19.03 -34.35 -28.71
N THR A 129 19.62 -35.20 -29.54
CA THR A 129 19.04 -35.91 -30.67
C THR A 129 17.64 -36.47 -30.34
N GLY A 130 16.70 -36.34 -31.29
CA GLY A 130 15.47 -37.15 -31.35
C GLY A 130 14.18 -36.46 -30.87
N GLY A 131 13.33 -36.00 -31.79
CA GLY A 131 11.96 -35.59 -31.44
C GLY A 131 11.20 -34.72 -32.45
N SER A 132 11.17 -35.12 -33.73
CA SER A 132 10.64 -34.36 -34.87
C SER A 132 9.09 -34.28 -34.98
N ARG A 133 8.31 -34.26 -33.89
CA ARG A 133 6.83 -34.23 -34.01
C ARG A 133 6.06 -33.24 -33.13
N ASN A 134 6.72 -32.38 -32.34
CA ASN A 134 6.02 -31.51 -31.36
C ASN A 134 6.29 -29.99 -31.50
N SER A 135 6.91 -29.55 -32.61
CA SER A 135 7.27 -28.13 -32.84
C SER A 135 6.09 -27.25 -33.29
N GLU A 136 5.05 -27.84 -33.88
CA GLU A 136 3.93 -27.11 -34.48
C GLU A 136 2.95 -26.54 -33.44
N ASN A 137 2.70 -27.29 -32.36
CA ASN A 137 1.84 -26.82 -31.25
C ASN A 137 2.43 -25.63 -30.47
N LYS A 138 3.76 -25.50 -30.42
CA LYS A 138 4.43 -24.35 -29.77
C LYS A 138 4.32 -23.06 -30.60
N ARG A 139 4.27 -23.15 -31.94
CA ARG A 139 4.06 -21.97 -32.82
C ARG A 139 2.66 -21.38 -32.63
N LYS A 140 1.61 -22.21 -32.56
CA LYS A 140 0.22 -21.75 -32.36
C LYS A 140 -0.01 -21.07 -31.00
N ARG A 141 0.68 -21.49 -29.93
CA ARG A 141 0.59 -20.85 -28.60
C ARG A 141 1.26 -19.47 -28.53
N ARG A 142 2.29 -19.21 -29.35
CA ARG A 142 2.99 -17.91 -29.35
C ARG A 142 2.20 -16.81 -30.09
N SER A 143 1.45 -17.12 -31.15
CA SER A 143 0.70 -16.09 -31.90
C SER A 143 -0.47 -15.49 -31.09
N LYS A 144 -1.16 -16.30 -30.27
CA LYS A 144 -2.27 -15.83 -29.41
C LYS A 144 -1.84 -14.83 -28.33
N LYS A 145 -0.57 -14.76 -27.95
CA LYS A 145 -0.08 -13.82 -26.92
C LYS A 145 0.17 -12.41 -27.48
N TYR A 146 0.45 -12.27 -28.77
CA TYR A 146 0.72 -10.96 -29.40
C TYR A 146 -0.58 -10.17 -29.68
N SER A 147 -1.69 -10.84 -30.00
CA SER A 147 -2.97 -10.18 -30.29
C SER A 147 -3.60 -9.48 -29.06
N ARG A 148 -3.49 -10.07 -27.86
CA ARG A 148 -3.98 -9.45 -26.62
C ARG A 148 -3.21 -8.19 -26.21
N SER A 149 -1.93 -8.07 -26.58
CA SER A 149 -1.11 -6.90 -26.22
C SER A 149 -1.41 -5.67 -27.07
N ARG A 150 -1.87 -5.83 -28.32
CA ARG A 150 -2.22 -4.70 -29.21
C ARG A 150 -3.54 -4.03 -28.80
N ARG A 151 -4.57 -4.80 -28.41
CA ARG A 151 -5.88 -4.26 -27.96
C ARG A 151 -5.80 -3.36 -26.72
N ARG A 152 -4.83 -3.58 -25.83
CA ARG A 152 -4.66 -2.71 -24.64
C ARG A 152 -4.00 -1.36 -24.93
N ARG A 153 -3.29 -1.22 -26.05
CA ARG A 153 -2.66 0.05 -26.44
C ARG A 153 -3.61 0.97 -27.20
N SER A 154 -4.58 0.45 -27.97
CA SER A 154 -5.53 1.31 -28.69
C SER A 154 -6.55 1.98 -27.76
N ARG A 155 -6.95 1.33 -26.66
CA ARG A 155 -7.88 1.89 -25.66
C ARG A 155 -7.32 2.99 -24.76
N ARG A 156 -6.06 3.39 -24.95
CA ARG A 156 -5.38 4.43 -24.15
C ARG A 156 -5.12 5.71 -24.93
N ARG A 157 -5.61 5.79 -26.16
CA ARG A 157 -5.44 6.92 -27.09
C ARG A 157 -6.79 7.53 -27.54
N MET A 158 -7.88 7.09 -26.93
CA MET A 158 -9.15 7.81 -26.88
C MET A 158 -9.35 8.24 -25.43
#